data_AF-A0A1E3JH20-F1
#
_entry.id   AF-A0A1E3JH20-F1
#
_cell.length_a   1.000
_cell.length_b   1.000
_cell.length_c   1.000
_cell.angle_alpha   90.00
_cell.angle_beta   90.00
_cell.angle_gamma   90.00
#
_symmetry.space_group_name_H-M   'P 1'
#
loop_
_entity.id
_entity.type
_entity.pdbx_description
1 polymer ?
#
loop_
_entity_poly.entity_id
_entity_poly.type
_entity_poly.pdbx_seq_one_letter_code
_entity_poly.pdbx_strand_id
1 'polypeptide(L)'
;MSVDAQATPLQLTPALLGGFQPERILSESTFTGSTFILGRLEGEDAIVHLQKSLVAGKDAEEVVKRLEDVKLLLENTPYYSAHAWVKPDITHPDYNLKLICPATADHIKKYSIQERYVVRETAEVYETVVKPFIDAMPVSKIQWVYEILEGRKEVDRVLVNKSGPDGFVVLPDLKWDETTQNALYLVVITQDRAIKSLRDLRPSHLPLLQDIQKEAWRVAEEKHGVDKGKLRLFVHYHPTYYHFHVHVVHISHDNLGSQVAGQAHLLEDLISLLELSPADGPSLLAQKSFTYTLGAEHKLFPVVHAAGAVLGNPELPTVTKPEPNAAVVAPINPSLPTPSAETVPEAVLADETATREVKRQRTE
;
A
#
# COMPACT_ATOMS: atom_id res chain seq x y z
N MET A 1 29.73 -35.52 16.98
CA MET A 1 29.58 -35.39 15.52
C MET A 1 28.14 -35.73 15.20
N SER A 2 27.28 -34.70 15.16
CA SER A 2 25.86 -34.85 14.79
C SER A 2 25.80 -34.94 13.27
N VAL A 3 25.31 -36.05 12.76
CA VAL A 3 25.09 -36.26 11.33
C VAL A 3 23.84 -35.44 10.97
N ASP A 4 24.02 -34.33 10.26
CA ASP A 4 22.91 -33.62 9.63
C ASP A 4 22.22 -34.61 8.68
N ALA A 5 21.06 -35.11 9.09
CA ALA A 5 20.17 -35.86 8.22
C ALA A 5 19.74 -34.91 7.11
N GLN A 6 20.29 -35.08 5.91
CA GLN A 6 19.81 -34.36 4.73
C GLN A 6 18.34 -34.73 4.53
N ALA A 7 17.45 -33.79 4.85
CA ALA A 7 16.03 -33.93 4.62
C ALA A 7 15.82 -34.24 3.13
N THR A 8 15.11 -35.34 2.85
CA THR A 8 14.80 -35.71 1.46
C THR A 8 13.93 -34.60 0.86
N PRO A 9 14.25 -34.07 -0.34
CA PRO A 9 13.45 -33.02 -0.95
C PRO A 9 11.99 -33.46 -1.10
N LEU A 10 11.07 -32.65 -0.58
CA LEU A 10 9.63 -32.88 -0.74
C LEU A 10 9.28 -32.85 -2.23
N GLN A 11 8.62 -33.90 -2.73
CA GLN A 11 8.03 -33.87 -4.07
C GLN A 11 6.66 -33.22 -4.01
N LEU A 12 6.57 -32.02 -4.57
CA LEU A 12 5.33 -31.26 -4.60
C LEU A 12 4.34 -31.92 -5.55
N THR A 13 3.34 -32.60 -4.97
CA THR A 13 2.28 -33.31 -5.70
C THR A 13 0.92 -32.94 -5.14
N PRO A 14 -0.17 -33.13 -5.90
CA PRO A 14 -1.53 -32.96 -5.35
C PRO A 14 -1.79 -33.86 -4.15
N ALA A 15 -1.25 -35.08 -4.12
CA ALA A 15 -1.40 -35.99 -2.99
C ALA A 15 -0.73 -35.47 -1.72
N LEU A 16 0.51 -34.95 -1.82
CA LEU A 16 1.20 -34.32 -0.69
C LEU A 16 0.41 -33.10 -0.19
N LEU A 17 0.04 -32.19 -1.08
CA LEU A 17 -0.69 -30.97 -0.72
C LEU A 17 -2.10 -31.26 -0.16
N GLY A 18 -2.73 -32.36 -0.58
CA GLY A 18 -3.98 -32.84 0.01
C GLY A 18 -3.86 -33.24 1.48
N GLY A 19 -2.64 -33.50 1.97
CA GLY A 19 -2.34 -33.73 3.38
C GLY A 19 -2.10 -32.45 4.20
N PHE A 20 -2.08 -31.27 3.57
CA PHE A 20 -1.91 -30.00 4.28
C PHE A 20 -3.13 -29.71 5.16
N GLN A 21 -2.88 -29.50 6.45
CA GLN A 21 -3.89 -29.15 7.45
C GLN A 21 -3.82 -27.65 7.74
N PRO A 22 -4.68 -26.82 7.11
CA PRO A 22 -4.66 -25.38 7.32
C PRO A 22 -5.05 -25.03 8.76
N GLU A 23 -4.34 -24.08 9.35
CA GLU A 23 -4.57 -23.57 10.71
C GLU A 23 -5.14 -22.15 10.69
N ARG A 24 -4.45 -21.21 10.01
CA ARG A 24 -4.92 -19.82 9.89
C ARG A 24 -4.35 -19.11 8.66
N ILE A 25 -5.04 -18.06 8.23
CA ILE A 25 -4.51 -17.12 7.24
C ILE A 25 -3.44 -16.25 7.90
N LEU A 26 -2.27 -16.16 7.27
CA LEU A 26 -1.19 -15.27 7.68
C LEU A 26 -1.41 -13.88 7.08
N SER A 27 -1.62 -13.79 5.76
CA SER A 27 -1.91 -12.54 5.06
C SER A 27 -2.66 -12.81 3.76
N GLU A 28 -3.41 -11.82 3.30
CA GLU A 28 -4.11 -11.86 2.02
C GLU A 28 -4.09 -10.50 1.31
N SER A 29 -4.14 -10.54 -0.01
CA SER A 29 -4.24 -9.37 -0.89
C SER A 29 -5.31 -9.65 -1.93
N THR A 30 -6.45 -8.96 -1.78
CA THR A 30 -7.54 -8.99 -2.77
C THR A 30 -7.15 -8.35 -4.09
N PHE A 31 -6.17 -7.43 -4.07
CA PHE A 31 -5.64 -6.80 -5.28
C PHE A 31 -4.85 -7.77 -6.15
N THR A 32 -4.00 -8.60 -5.55
CA THR A 32 -3.15 -9.56 -6.29
C THR A 32 -3.73 -10.99 -6.31
N GLY A 33 -4.88 -11.22 -5.67
CA GLY A 33 -5.45 -12.55 -5.47
C GLY A 33 -4.51 -13.51 -4.75
N SER A 34 -3.78 -13.03 -3.74
CA SER A 34 -2.70 -13.75 -3.05
C SER A 34 -3.06 -14.02 -1.60
N THR A 35 -2.82 -15.24 -1.11
CA THR A 35 -3.08 -15.65 0.27
C THR A 35 -1.97 -16.55 0.82
N PHE A 36 -1.41 -16.21 1.97
CA PHE A 36 -0.48 -17.04 2.74
C PHE A 36 -1.24 -17.75 3.86
N ILE A 37 -1.10 -19.07 3.94
CA ILE A 37 -1.83 -19.94 4.88
C ILE A 37 -0.80 -20.68 5.72
N LEU A 38 -0.88 -20.55 7.04
CA LEU A 38 -0.16 -21.41 7.97
C LEU A 38 -0.96 -22.68 8.22
N GLY A 39 -0.28 -23.80 8.32
CA GLY A 39 -0.85 -25.07 8.71
C GLY A 39 0.24 -26.10 9.00
N ARG A 40 -0.13 -27.38 8.97
CA ARG A 40 0.81 -28.49 9.10
C ARG A 40 0.85 -29.37 7.87
N LEU A 41 2.04 -29.85 7.53
CA LEU A 41 2.26 -30.80 6.45
C LEU A 41 3.31 -31.81 6.90
N GLU A 42 3.02 -33.11 6.78
CA GLU A 42 3.93 -34.20 7.22
C GLU A 42 4.41 -34.05 8.67
N GLY A 43 3.56 -33.50 9.55
CA GLY A 43 3.86 -33.29 10.97
C GLY A 43 4.66 -32.02 11.30
N GLU A 44 5.12 -31.29 10.29
CA GLU A 44 5.87 -30.04 10.43
C GLU A 44 4.98 -28.81 10.19
N ASP A 45 5.35 -27.67 10.77
CA ASP A 45 4.72 -26.39 10.42
C ASP A 45 5.01 -26.07 8.96
N ALA A 46 4.02 -25.57 8.22
CA ALA A 46 4.14 -25.27 6.81
C ALA A 46 3.37 -24.02 6.42
N ILE A 47 3.91 -23.26 5.46
CA ILE A 47 3.21 -22.13 4.85
C ILE A 47 2.94 -22.45 3.38
N VAL A 48 1.66 -22.43 3.01
CA VAL A 48 1.22 -22.52 1.61
C VAL A 48 0.83 -21.12 1.16
N HIS A 49 1.48 -20.64 0.10
CA HIS A 49 1.13 -19.42 -0.61
C HIS A 49 0.39 -19.78 -1.89
N LEU A 50 -0.83 -19.29 -2.04
CA LEU A 50 -1.61 -19.38 -3.27
C LEU A 50 -1.79 -17.99 -3.86
N GLN A 51 -1.53 -17.84 -5.16
CA GLN A 51 -1.78 -16.60 -5.88
C GLN A 51 -2.43 -16.90 -7.22
N LYS A 52 -3.54 -16.23 -7.55
CA LYS A 52 -4.13 -16.35 -8.90
C LYS A 52 -3.12 -15.93 -9.96
N SER A 53 -3.00 -16.69 -11.04
CA SER A 53 -2.14 -16.31 -12.16
C SER A 53 -2.58 -14.99 -12.79
N LEU A 54 -1.61 -14.16 -13.16
CA LEU A 54 -1.87 -12.86 -13.78
C LEU A 54 -2.47 -13.06 -15.17
N VAL A 55 -3.53 -12.31 -15.49
CA VAL A 55 -4.14 -12.26 -16.82
C VAL A 55 -3.82 -10.89 -17.42
N ALA A 56 -2.89 -10.83 -18.37
CA ALA A 56 -2.42 -9.57 -18.95
C ALA A 56 -2.06 -9.72 -20.43
N GLY A 57 -2.19 -8.64 -21.20
CA GLY A 57 -1.82 -8.61 -22.62
C GLY A 57 -2.55 -9.67 -23.46
N LYS A 58 -1.80 -10.38 -24.31
CA LYS A 58 -2.36 -11.41 -25.22
C LYS A 58 -3.02 -12.57 -24.48
N ASP A 59 -2.55 -12.90 -23.27
CA ASP A 59 -3.14 -13.98 -22.48
C ASP A 59 -4.59 -13.67 -22.09
N ALA A 60 -4.92 -12.39 -21.89
CA ALA A 60 -6.30 -11.96 -21.62
C ALA A 60 -7.23 -12.23 -22.81
N GLU A 61 -6.77 -11.98 -24.04
CA GLU A 61 -7.53 -12.27 -25.25
C GLU A 61 -7.81 -13.77 -25.42
N GLU A 62 -6.81 -14.59 -25.12
CA GLU A 62 -6.93 -16.05 -25.18
C GLU A 62 -7.80 -16.62 -24.06
N VAL A 63 -7.82 -16.01 -22.87
CA VAL A 63 -8.72 -16.41 -21.77
C VAL A 63 -10.19 -16.27 -22.19
N VAL A 64 -10.57 -15.16 -22.84
CA VAL A 64 -11.95 -14.93 -23.29
C VAL A 64 -12.41 -16.02 -24.26
N LYS A 65 -11.53 -16.49 -25.15
CA LYS A 65 -11.84 -17.54 -26.14
C LYS A 65 -11.98 -18.93 -25.51
N ARG A 66 -11.48 -19.13 -24.28
CA ARG A 66 -11.43 -20.42 -23.57
C ARG A 66 -12.43 -20.52 -22.41
N LEU A 67 -13.31 -19.54 -22.27
CA LEU A 67 -14.38 -19.59 -21.29
C LEU A 67 -15.27 -20.81 -21.57
N GLU A 68 -15.41 -21.66 -20.57
CA GLU A 68 -16.28 -22.85 -20.60
C GLU A 68 -17.68 -22.50 -20.11
N ASP A 69 -17.78 -21.66 -19.07
CA ASP A 69 -19.06 -21.25 -18.50
C ASP A 69 -19.01 -19.79 -18.04
N VAL A 70 -20.18 -19.13 -18.06
CA VAL A 70 -20.37 -17.75 -17.66
C VAL A 70 -21.70 -17.63 -16.91
N LYS A 71 -21.63 -17.17 -15.66
CA LYS A 71 -22.79 -16.88 -14.82
C LYS A 71 -22.98 -15.38 -14.69
N LEU A 72 -24.01 -14.86 -15.35
CA LEU A 72 -24.41 -13.47 -15.26
C LEU A 72 -24.78 -13.11 -13.81
N LEU A 73 -24.29 -11.95 -13.36
CA LEU A 73 -24.56 -11.37 -12.03
C LEU A 73 -25.37 -10.08 -12.12
N LEU A 74 -25.04 -9.23 -13.11
CA LEU A 74 -25.67 -7.93 -13.30
C LEU A 74 -25.84 -7.68 -14.80
N GLU A 75 -27.03 -7.22 -15.17
CA GLU A 75 -27.34 -6.67 -16.48
C GLU A 75 -27.94 -5.29 -16.31
N ASN A 76 -27.26 -4.28 -16.85
CA ASN A 76 -27.74 -2.91 -16.95
C ASN A 76 -27.13 -2.27 -18.21
N THR A 77 -27.74 -2.54 -19.36
CA THR A 77 -27.23 -2.13 -20.68
C THR A 77 -26.74 -0.68 -20.67
N PRO A 78 -25.47 -0.41 -21.06
CA PRO A 78 -24.52 -1.30 -21.74
C PRO A 78 -23.61 -2.14 -20.82
N TYR A 79 -23.82 -2.15 -19.51
CA TYR A 79 -22.94 -2.78 -18.52
C TYR A 79 -23.41 -4.18 -18.10
N TYR A 80 -22.49 -5.14 -18.11
CA TYR A 80 -22.72 -6.53 -17.69
C TYR A 80 -21.60 -6.96 -16.75
N SER A 81 -21.95 -7.72 -15.71
CA SER A 81 -20.97 -8.36 -14.81
C SER A 81 -21.30 -9.83 -14.67
N ALA A 82 -20.30 -10.70 -14.70
CA ALA A 82 -20.46 -12.14 -14.63
C ALA A 82 -19.26 -12.79 -13.92
N HIS A 83 -19.49 -13.96 -13.33
CA HIS A 83 -18.41 -14.91 -13.04
C HIS A 83 -18.17 -15.77 -14.27
N ALA A 84 -16.90 -16.08 -14.56
CA ALA A 84 -16.52 -16.87 -15.72
C ALA A 84 -15.56 -17.98 -15.30
N TRP A 85 -15.68 -19.15 -15.91
CA TRP A 85 -14.83 -20.30 -15.68
C TRP A 85 -14.13 -20.69 -16.98
N VAL A 86 -12.83 -20.92 -16.91
CA VAL A 86 -12.03 -21.41 -18.02
C VAL A 86 -11.91 -22.93 -17.93
N LYS A 87 -11.85 -23.59 -19.08
CA LYS A 87 -11.50 -25.01 -19.12
C LYS A 87 -10.06 -25.20 -18.60
N PRO A 88 -9.79 -26.24 -17.76
CA PRO A 88 -8.44 -26.52 -17.29
C PRO A 88 -7.43 -26.71 -18.43
N ASP A 89 -6.28 -26.05 -18.34
CA ASP A 89 -5.20 -26.09 -19.32
C ASP A 89 -3.83 -26.11 -18.63
N ILE A 90 -3.05 -27.18 -18.87
CA ILE A 90 -1.74 -27.37 -18.22
C ILE A 90 -0.70 -26.32 -18.66
N THR A 91 -0.91 -25.65 -19.79
CA THR A 91 -0.03 -24.59 -20.28
C THR A 91 -0.35 -23.22 -19.68
N HIS A 92 -1.53 -23.07 -19.07
CA HIS A 92 -2.00 -21.83 -18.46
C HIS A 92 -2.47 -22.12 -17.02
N PRO A 93 -1.55 -22.14 -16.04
CA PRO A 93 -1.90 -22.47 -14.66
C PRO A 93 -2.87 -21.46 -14.07
N ASP A 94 -3.86 -21.95 -13.31
CA ASP A 94 -4.82 -21.08 -12.61
C ASP A 94 -4.21 -20.33 -11.42
N TYR A 95 -3.28 -20.98 -10.73
CA TYR A 95 -2.66 -20.47 -9.52
C TYR A 95 -1.16 -20.73 -9.55
N ASN A 96 -0.40 -19.80 -8.99
CA ASN A 96 0.97 -19.97 -8.58
C ASN A 96 0.98 -20.44 -7.12
N LEU A 97 1.68 -21.53 -6.83
CA LEU A 97 1.81 -22.09 -5.50
C LEU A 97 3.26 -22.00 -5.02
N LYS A 98 3.47 -21.59 -3.77
CA LYS A 98 4.76 -21.73 -3.07
C LYS A 98 4.54 -22.44 -1.74
N LEU A 99 5.46 -23.32 -1.38
CA LEU A 99 5.45 -24.06 -0.12
C LEU A 99 6.72 -23.73 0.67
N ILE A 100 6.57 -23.45 1.96
CA ILE A 100 7.66 -23.38 2.93
C ILE A 100 7.39 -24.47 3.96
N CYS A 101 8.23 -25.52 3.99
CA CYS A 101 8.08 -26.66 4.89
C CYS A 101 9.46 -27.28 5.15
N PRO A 102 9.94 -27.36 6.41
CA PRO A 102 9.31 -26.81 7.62
C PRO A 102 9.37 -25.26 7.64
N ALA A 103 8.31 -24.64 8.12
CA ALA A 103 8.22 -23.21 8.36
C ALA A 103 8.73 -22.89 9.78
N THR A 104 9.61 -21.90 9.90
CA THR A 104 10.12 -21.44 11.19
C THR A 104 9.24 -20.30 11.73
N ALA A 105 9.41 -19.96 13.01
CA ALA A 105 8.77 -18.78 13.60
C ALA A 105 9.07 -17.49 12.81
N ASP A 106 10.28 -17.36 12.25
CA ASP A 106 10.66 -16.21 11.42
C ASP A 106 9.91 -16.19 10.08
N HIS A 107 9.71 -17.35 9.45
CA HIS A 107 8.87 -17.45 8.25
C HIS A 107 7.43 -17.04 8.58
N ILE A 108 6.85 -17.59 9.65
CA ILE A 108 5.48 -17.28 10.08
C ILE A 108 5.32 -15.78 10.35
N LYS A 109 6.27 -15.18 11.07
CA LYS A 109 6.27 -13.75 11.36
C LYS A 109 6.36 -12.91 10.08
N LYS A 110 7.25 -13.28 9.15
CA LYS A 110 7.45 -12.56 7.88
C LYS A 110 6.19 -12.50 7.01
N TYR A 111 5.42 -13.60 6.98
CA TYR A 111 4.23 -13.71 6.12
C TYR A 111 2.92 -13.39 6.85
N SER A 112 2.93 -13.21 8.17
CA SER A 112 1.79 -12.71 8.95
C SER A 112 1.56 -11.22 8.66
N ILE A 113 0.32 -10.85 8.39
CA ILE A 113 -0.09 -9.46 8.39
C ILE A 113 -0.06 -8.98 9.84
N GLN A 114 0.66 -7.89 10.08
CA GLN A 114 0.52 -7.20 11.36
C GLN A 114 -0.78 -6.39 11.31
N GLU A 115 -1.56 -6.43 12.39
CA GLU A 115 -2.69 -5.51 12.53
C GLU A 115 -2.19 -4.07 12.44
N ARG A 116 -2.96 -3.22 11.75
CA ARG A 116 -2.67 -1.80 11.61
C ARG A 116 -3.83 -1.00 12.14
N TYR A 117 -3.49 0.08 12.83
CA TYR A 117 -4.45 0.98 13.44
C TYR A 117 -4.26 2.39 12.88
N VAL A 118 -5.36 3.12 12.82
CA VAL A 118 -5.32 4.54 12.46
C VAL A 118 -4.92 5.33 13.71
N VAL A 119 -3.89 6.16 13.58
CA VAL A 119 -3.42 7.08 14.61
C VAL A 119 -3.76 8.49 14.15
N ARG A 120 -4.33 9.30 15.05
CA ARG A 120 -4.51 10.74 14.86
C ARG A 120 -3.60 11.48 15.84
N GLU A 121 -2.44 11.87 15.35
CA GLU A 121 -1.40 12.54 16.12
C GLU A 121 -1.60 14.06 16.08
N THR A 122 -1.89 14.68 17.23
CA THR A 122 -1.94 16.14 17.37
C THR A 122 -0.53 16.74 17.48
N ALA A 123 -0.41 18.07 17.39
CA ALA A 123 0.88 18.74 17.65
C ALA A 123 1.39 18.46 19.07
N GLU A 124 0.50 18.42 20.06
CA GLU A 124 0.84 18.09 21.44
C GLU A 124 1.38 16.66 21.59
N VAL A 125 0.71 15.67 20.99
CA VAL A 125 1.19 14.27 20.99
C VAL A 125 2.54 14.19 20.27
N TYR A 126 2.72 14.93 19.17
CA TYR A 126 4.01 14.98 18.50
C TYR A 126 5.12 15.46 19.43
N GLU A 127 4.95 16.63 20.06
CA GLU A 127 5.98 17.23 20.92
C GLU A 127 6.27 16.39 22.18
N THR A 128 5.24 15.80 22.79
CA THR A 128 5.37 15.10 24.07
C THR A 128 5.73 13.62 23.95
N VAL A 129 5.44 12.99 22.81
CA VAL A 129 5.58 11.53 22.64
C VAL A 129 6.45 11.17 21.45
N VAL A 130 6.08 11.66 20.26
CA VAL A 130 6.68 11.20 19.00
C VAL A 130 8.07 11.80 18.79
N LYS A 131 8.23 13.10 19.05
CA LYS A 131 9.52 13.79 18.95
C LYS A 131 10.55 13.21 19.92
N PRO A 132 10.26 12.98 21.22
CA PRO A 132 11.17 12.27 22.11
C PRO A 132 11.54 10.86 21.60
N PHE A 133 10.59 10.12 21.03
CA PHE A 133 10.84 8.83 20.43
C PHE A 133 11.81 8.92 19.23
N ILE A 134 11.64 9.92 18.36
CA ILE A 134 12.54 10.20 17.23
C ILE A 134 13.93 10.62 17.73
N ASP A 135 14.00 11.51 18.71
CA ASP A 135 15.25 12.04 19.27
C ASP A 135 16.07 10.95 19.99
N ALA A 136 15.40 9.95 20.56
CA ALA A 136 16.03 8.80 21.20
C ALA A 136 16.59 7.76 20.20
N MET A 137 16.29 7.90 18.89
CA MET A 137 16.80 6.95 17.90
C MET A 137 18.32 7.11 17.72
N PRO A 138 19.08 6.00 17.73
CA PRO A 138 20.51 6.08 17.51
C PRO A 138 20.79 6.42 16.05
N VAL A 139 21.71 7.37 15.85
CA VAL A 139 22.17 7.83 14.52
C VAL A 139 22.64 6.67 13.63
N SER A 140 23.16 5.58 14.23
CA SER A 140 23.56 4.37 13.51
C SER A 140 22.46 3.76 12.64
N LYS A 141 21.16 4.02 12.94
CA LYS A 141 20.02 3.60 12.11
C LYS A 141 19.94 4.28 10.74
N ILE A 142 20.53 5.48 10.62
CA ILE A 142 20.53 6.29 9.40
C ILE A 142 21.94 6.58 8.89
N GLN A 143 22.96 5.89 9.41
CA GLN A 143 24.35 6.11 9.02
C GLN A 143 24.59 5.96 7.51
N TRP A 144 23.87 5.04 6.86
CA TRP A 144 23.95 4.84 5.42
C TRP A 144 23.53 6.09 4.63
N VAL A 145 22.59 6.88 5.15
CA VAL A 145 22.17 8.16 4.56
C VAL A 145 23.34 9.14 4.57
N TYR A 146 24.02 9.27 5.71
CA TYR A 146 25.17 10.16 5.85
C TYR A 146 26.33 9.74 4.98
N GLU A 147 26.55 8.44 4.80
CA GLU A 147 27.57 7.92 3.89
C GLU A 147 27.28 8.29 2.42
N ILE A 148 26.02 8.35 1.99
CA ILE A 148 25.65 8.83 0.66
C ILE A 148 25.91 10.35 0.56
N LEU A 149 25.42 11.13 1.53
CA LEU A 149 25.58 12.59 1.54
C LEU A 149 27.05 13.04 1.59
N GLU A 150 27.90 12.27 2.27
CA GLU A 150 29.34 12.52 2.40
C GLU A 150 30.15 11.92 1.23
N GLY A 151 29.50 11.31 0.22
CA GLY A 151 30.17 10.76 -0.96
C GLY A 151 31.01 9.52 -0.67
N ARG A 152 30.65 8.73 0.35
CA ARG A 152 31.29 7.44 0.69
C ARG A 152 30.55 6.23 0.15
N LYS A 153 29.25 6.35 -0.13
CA LYS A 153 28.41 5.29 -0.69
C LYS A 153 27.60 5.77 -1.87
N GLU A 154 27.30 4.84 -2.77
CA GLU A 154 26.46 5.04 -3.96
C GLU A 154 26.91 6.21 -4.87
N VAL A 155 28.19 6.60 -4.79
CA VAL A 155 28.75 7.77 -5.47
C VAL A 155 28.45 7.74 -6.97
N ASP A 156 28.61 6.58 -7.60
CA ASP A 156 28.40 6.40 -9.04
C ASP A 156 26.91 6.44 -9.45
N ARG A 157 25.98 6.32 -8.49
CA ARG A 157 24.53 6.36 -8.73
C ARG A 157 23.93 7.76 -8.53
N VAL A 158 24.70 8.70 -7.99
CA VAL A 158 24.23 10.06 -7.72
C VAL A 158 24.06 10.84 -9.03
N LEU A 159 22.83 11.30 -9.28
CA LEU A 159 22.44 12.04 -10.49
C LEU A 159 22.58 13.56 -10.30
N VAL A 160 22.36 14.04 -9.07
CA VAL A 160 22.54 15.44 -8.64
C VAL A 160 23.15 15.44 -7.24
N ASN A 161 24.14 16.31 -7.02
CA ASN A 161 24.69 16.57 -5.69
C ASN A 161 24.84 18.08 -5.51
N LYS A 162 23.89 18.69 -4.82
CA LYS A 162 23.93 20.11 -4.43
C LYS A 162 24.44 20.23 -3.00
N SER A 163 25.44 21.08 -2.81
CA SER A 163 26.05 21.38 -1.51
C SER A 163 25.38 22.58 -0.85
N GLY A 164 25.63 22.76 0.45
CA GLY A 164 25.16 23.91 1.24
C GLY A 164 23.93 23.59 2.11
N PRO A 165 23.40 24.59 2.82
CA PRO A 165 22.27 24.41 3.74
C PRO A 165 20.99 23.95 3.02
N ASP A 166 20.74 24.47 1.82
CA ASP A 166 19.64 24.03 0.93
C ASP A 166 20.12 22.97 -0.10
N GLY A 167 21.18 22.23 0.26
CA GLY A 167 21.72 21.17 -0.58
C GLY A 167 20.91 19.87 -0.50
N PHE A 168 21.04 19.03 -1.51
CA PHE A 168 20.44 17.69 -1.56
C PHE A 168 21.13 16.81 -2.60
N VAL A 169 20.92 15.50 -2.49
CA VAL A 169 21.33 14.51 -3.48
C VAL A 169 20.09 13.88 -4.13
N VAL A 170 20.16 13.59 -5.43
CA VAL A 170 19.14 12.83 -6.18
C VAL A 170 19.80 11.55 -6.69
N LEU A 171 19.18 10.40 -6.45
CA LEU A 171 19.66 9.10 -6.90
C LEU A 171 18.50 8.11 -7.10
N PRO A 172 18.68 7.05 -7.90
CA PRO A 172 17.69 5.98 -8.02
C PRO A 172 17.46 5.25 -6.70
N ASP A 173 16.20 5.04 -6.32
CA ASP A 173 15.83 4.29 -5.11
C ASP A 173 16.16 2.80 -5.30
N LEU A 174 16.51 2.11 -4.20
CA LEU A 174 16.81 0.67 -4.20
C LEU A 174 15.64 -0.21 -4.72
N LYS A 175 14.42 0.33 -4.77
CA LYS A 175 13.22 -0.35 -5.28
C LYS A 175 13.16 -0.40 -6.81
N TRP A 176 14.00 0.35 -7.52
CA TRP A 176 13.99 0.41 -8.97
C TRP A 176 15.27 -0.18 -9.54
N ASP A 177 15.10 -1.03 -10.55
CA ASP A 177 16.18 -1.71 -11.27
C ASP A 177 16.72 -0.89 -12.46
N GLU A 178 16.17 0.32 -12.66
CA GLU A 178 16.55 1.25 -13.73
C GLU A 178 16.24 0.73 -15.15
N THR A 179 15.43 -0.34 -15.28
CA THR A 179 15.10 -0.95 -16.58
C THR A 179 13.83 -0.40 -17.20
N THR A 180 12.78 -0.25 -16.40
CA THR A 180 11.43 0.06 -16.88
C THR A 180 11.03 1.47 -16.47
N GLN A 181 10.69 2.30 -17.46
CA GLN A 181 10.32 3.71 -17.24
C GLN A 181 9.08 3.86 -16.34
N ASN A 182 8.07 3.00 -16.51
CA ASN A 182 6.86 3.03 -15.67
C ASN A 182 7.12 2.64 -14.21
N ALA A 183 8.27 2.01 -13.93
CA ALA A 183 8.73 1.68 -12.59
C ALA A 183 9.71 2.72 -12.04
N LEU A 184 9.92 3.87 -12.72
CA LEU A 184 10.84 4.90 -12.27
C LEU A 184 10.57 5.28 -10.82
N TYR A 185 11.64 5.21 -10.03
CA TYR A 185 11.66 5.57 -8.63
C TYR A 185 13.00 6.21 -8.29
N LEU A 186 13.00 7.52 -8.08
CA LEU A 186 14.14 8.26 -7.52
C LEU A 186 13.83 8.65 -6.07
N VAL A 187 14.90 8.87 -5.30
CA VAL A 187 14.83 9.47 -3.97
C VAL A 187 15.70 10.71 -3.94
N VAL A 188 15.21 11.74 -3.25
CA VAL A 188 15.95 12.96 -2.97
C VAL A 188 16.24 12.99 -1.48
N ILE A 189 17.48 13.22 -1.08
CA ILE A 189 17.91 13.26 0.33
C ILE A 189 18.56 14.62 0.59
N THR A 190 18.04 15.35 1.58
CA THR A 190 18.53 16.69 1.91
C THR A 190 19.87 16.66 2.66
N GLN A 191 20.70 17.70 2.51
CA GLN A 191 21.96 17.82 3.24
C GLN A 191 21.73 18.22 4.71
N ASP A 192 20.68 19.00 4.98
CA ASP A 192 20.33 19.44 6.33
C ASP A 192 19.84 18.27 7.20
N ARG A 193 20.69 17.86 8.16
CA ARG A 193 20.41 16.78 9.11
C ARG A 193 19.39 17.16 10.19
N ALA A 194 19.07 18.45 10.32
CA ALA A 194 18.09 18.93 11.29
C ALA A 194 16.65 18.62 10.86
N ILE A 195 16.39 18.41 9.56
CA ILE A 195 15.07 18.08 9.03
C ILE A 195 14.88 16.56 9.09
N LYS A 196 14.14 16.08 10.10
CA LYS A 196 13.93 14.64 10.32
C LYS A 196 12.68 14.13 9.62
N SER A 197 11.66 14.98 9.50
CA SER A 197 10.39 14.66 8.83
C SER A 197 9.69 15.92 8.32
N LEU A 198 8.48 15.76 7.75
CA LEU A 198 7.66 16.89 7.34
C LEU A 198 7.26 17.84 8.48
N ARG A 199 7.37 17.42 9.75
CA ARG A 199 7.08 18.26 10.93
C ARG A 199 8.11 19.37 11.13
N ASP A 200 9.33 19.15 10.68
CA ASP A 200 10.43 20.10 10.83
C ASP A 200 10.45 21.16 9.71
N LEU A 201 9.58 21.01 8.71
CA LEU A 201 9.50 21.95 7.59
C LEU A 201 8.93 23.31 8.03
N ARG A 202 9.59 24.37 7.57
CA ARG A 202 9.30 25.78 7.87
C ARG A 202 9.26 26.58 6.57
N PRO A 203 8.64 27.78 6.56
CA PRO A 203 8.65 28.66 5.39
C PRO A 203 10.05 28.94 4.83
N SER A 204 11.07 28.98 5.70
CA SER A 204 12.48 29.13 5.29
C SER A 204 13.00 28.01 4.39
N HIS A 205 12.36 26.83 4.37
CA HIS A 205 12.75 25.71 3.52
C HIS A 205 12.06 25.72 2.15
N LEU A 206 11.19 26.71 1.85
CA LEU A 206 10.54 26.81 0.53
C LEU A 206 11.52 26.78 -0.65
N PRO A 207 12.66 27.53 -0.63
CA PRO A 207 13.63 27.47 -1.72
C PRO A 207 14.19 26.06 -1.96
N LEU A 208 14.51 25.34 -0.87
CA LEU A 208 14.96 23.95 -0.93
C LEU A 208 13.93 23.04 -1.60
N LEU A 209 12.66 23.10 -1.17
CA LEU A 209 11.61 22.22 -1.71
C LEU A 209 11.29 22.52 -3.18
N GLN A 210 11.27 23.79 -3.58
CA GLN A 210 11.08 24.23 -4.96
C GLN A 210 12.26 23.79 -5.85
N ASP A 211 13.49 23.87 -5.35
CA ASP A 211 14.68 23.43 -6.08
C ASP A 211 14.73 21.90 -6.22
N ILE A 212 14.34 21.15 -5.17
CA ILE A 212 14.15 19.69 -5.24
C ILE A 212 13.17 19.33 -6.35
N GLN A 213 12.01 19.98 -6.39
CA GLN A 213 10.99 19.73 -7.41
C GLN A 213 11.53 19.97 -8.83
N LYS A 214 12.20 21.12 -9.03
CA LYS A 214 12.77 21.49 -10.32
C LYS A 214 13.86 20.50 -10.78
N GLU A 215 14.79 20.13 -9.90
CA GLU A 215 15.86 19.18 -10.25
C GLU A 215 15.31 17.78 -10.47
N ALA A 216 14.33 17.34 -9.69
CA ALA A 216 13.68 16.04 -9.89
C ALA A 216 13.05 15.93 -11.28
N TRP A 217 12.33 16.96 -11.73
CA TRP A 217 11.77 17.02 -13.08
C TRP A 217 12.86 17.02 -14.15
N ARG A 218 13.88 17.85 -13.98
CA ARG A 218 15.00 17.95 -14.93
C ARG A 218 15.72 16.60 -15.08
N VAL A 219 16.03 15.94 -13.96
CA VAL A 219 16.71 14.63 -13.96
C VAL A 219 15.85 13.57 -14.62
N ALA A 220 14.56 13.50 -14.28
CA ALA A 220 13.66 12.52 -14.85
C ALA A 220 13.49 12.68 -16.38
N GLU A 221 13.42 13.92 -16.87
CA GLU A 221 13.33 14.22 -18.29
C GLU A 221 14.67 13.92 -19.01
N GLU A 222 15.78 14.48 -18.55
CA GLU A 222 17.08 14.38 -19.22
C GLU A 222 17.68 12.97 -19.18
N LYS A 223 17.52 12.25 -18.05
CA LYS A 223 18.15 10.93 -17.86
C LYS A 223 17.23 9.77 -18.25
N HIS A 224 15.92 9.96 -18.15
CA HIS A 224 14.96 8.85 -18.25
C HIS A 224 13.80 9.13 -19.22
N GLY A 225 13.75 10.28 -19.89
CA GLY A 225 12.70 10.60 -20.85
C GLY A 225 11.29 10.65 -20.24
N VAL A 226 11.19 10.93 -18.94
CA VAL A 226 9.92 11.03 -18.22
C VAL A 226 9.54 12.49 -18.05
N ASP A 227 8.46 12.90 -18.71
CA ASP A 227 7.86 14.23 -18.54
C ASP A 227 7.39 14.46 -17.09
N LYS A 228 7.49 15.71 -16.62
CA LYS A 228 7.08 16.10 -15.27
C LYS A 228 5.61 15.77 -14.94
N GLY A 229 4.72 15.81 -15.93
CA GLY A 229 3.31 15.45 -15.79
C GLY A 229 3.07 13.96 -15.54
N LYS A 230 4.10 13.13 -15.68
CA LYS A 230 4.07 11.69 -15.36
C LYS A 230 4.72 11.37 -14.02
N LEU A 231 5.06 12.37 -13.21
CA LEU A 231 5.73 12.18 -11.92
C LEU A 231 4.81 12.56 -10.76
N ARG A 232 4.88 11.75 -9.71
CA ARG A 232 4.32 12.03 -8.39
C ARG A 232 5.48 12.24 -7.43
N LEU A 233 5.55 13.42 -6.82
CA LEU A 233 6.53 13.75 -5.79
C LEU A 233 5.86 13.78 -4.43
N PHE A 234 6.37 13.03 -3.45
CA PHE A 234 5.75 12.95 -2.13
C PHE A 234 6.76 12.61 -1.02
N VAL A 235 6.35 12.90 0.21
CA VAL A 235 7.08 12.61 1.45
C VAL A 235 6.25 11.65 2.29
N HIS A 236 6.91 10.71 2.98
CA HIS A 236 6.24 9.82 3.92
C HIS A 236 6.04 10.44 5.30
N TYR A 237 4.90 10.13 5.93
CA TYR A 237 4.70 10.33 7.36
C TYR A 237 3.87 9.18 7.98
N HIS A 238 4.41 8.38 8.90
CA HIS A 238 5.81 8.39 9.35
C HIS A 238 6.78 7.86 8.28
N PRO A 239 8.00 8.43 8.17
CA PRO A 239 9.00 7.91 7.24
C PRO A 239 9.64 6.62 7.77
N THR A 240 10.18 5.79 6.86
CA THR A 240 10.93 4.57 7.24
C THR A 240 12.23 4.89 7.98
N TYR A 241 12.78 6.08 7.77
CA TYR A 241 13.94 6.62 8.47
C TYR A 241 13.81 8.14 8.65
N TYR A 242 14.25 8.66 9.79
CA TYR A 242 14.09 10.06 10.17
C TYR A 242 15.25 10.94 9.68
N HIS A 243 15.29 11.12 8.37
CA HIS A 243 16.09 12.12 7.67
C HIS A 243 15.27 12.54 6.45
N PHE A 244 15.02 13.84 6.27
CA PHE A 244 14.04 14.28 5.28
C PHE A 244 14.44 13.90 3.85
N HIS A 245 13.50 13.21 3.19
CA HIS A 245 13.64 12.71 1.83
C HIS A 245 12.33 12.82 1.06
N VAL A 246 12.45 12.98 -0.25
CA VAL A 246 11.32 13.07 -1.19
C VAL A 246 11.39 11.89 -2.15
N HIS A 247 10.27 11.21 -2.33
CA HIS A 247 10.11 10.17 -3.35
C HIS A 247 9.66 10.81 -4.66
N VAL A 248 10.29 10.44 -5.77
CA VAL A 248 9.94 10.88 -7.12
C VAL A 248 9.60 9.64 -7.93
N VAL A 249 8.32 9.43 -8.22
CA VAL A 249 7.82 8.14 -8.73
C VAL A 249 6.98 8.36 -9.98
N HIS A 250 7.12 7.48 -10.96
CA HIS A 250 6.22 7.51 -12.13
C HIS A 250 4.77 7.23 -11.70
N ILE A 251 3.80 7.96 -12.26
CA ILE A 251 2.38 7.83 -11.87
C ILE A 251 1.79 6.44 -12.15
N SER A 252 2.40 5.68 -13.07
CA SER A 252 2.04 4.28 -13.39
C SER A 252 2.79 3.24 -12.55
N HIS A 253 3.55 3.63 -11.53
CA HIS A 253 4.26 2.67 -10.69
C HIS A 253 3.29 1.93 -9.76
N ASP A 254 3.29 0.60 -9.84
CA ASP A 254 2.32 -0.29 -9.17
C ASP A 254 2.48 -0.45 -7.63
N ASN A 255 3.40 0.26 -6.99
CA ASN A 255 3.66 0.11 -5.55
C ASN A 255 2.73 1.02 -4.74
N LEU A 256 1.48 0.58 -4.58
CA LEU A 256 0.42 1.37 -3.97
C LEU A 256 0.61 1.62 -2.47
N GLY A 257 1.21 0.67 -1.74
CA GLY A 257 1.23 0.69 -0.26
C GLY A 257 1.98 1.88 0.35
N SER A 258 3.06 2.34 -0.28
CA SER A 258 3.79 3.53 0.18
C SER A 258 3.17 4.84 -0.32
N GLN A 259 2.26 4.77 -1.30
CA GLN A 259 1.70 5.94 -1.99
C GLN A 259 0.28 6.30 -1.51
N VAL A 260 -0.25 5.58 -0.53
CA VAL A 260 -1.62 5.78 -0.02
C VAL A 260 -1.77 7.06 0.80
N ALA A 261 -2.98 7.62 0.80
CA ALA A 261 -3.34 8.70 1.72
C ALA A 261 -3.17 8.26 3.19
N GLY A 262 -2.65 9.16 4.02
CA GLY A 262 -2.25 8.84 5.39
C GLY A 262 -0.89 8.14 5.51
N GLN A 263 -0.15 8.04 4.41
CA GLN A 263 1.27 7.69 4.40
C GLN A 263 2.04 8.67 3.52
N ALA A 264 1.60 8.89 2.28
CA ALA A 264 2.20 9.83 1.34
C ALA A 264 1.56 11.22 1.41
N HIS A 265 2.39 12.25 1.44
CA HIS A 265 2.02 13.66 1.36
C HIS A 265 2.68 14.30 0.14
N LEU A 266 1.88 14.82 -0.81
CA LEU A 266 2.42 15.41 -2.03
C LEU A 266 3.35 16.58 -1.70
N LEU A 267 4.49 16.66 -2.37
CA LEU A 267 5.47 17.74 -2.16
C LEU A 267 4.82 19.11 -2.44
N GLU A 268 4.00 19.21 -3.48
CA GLU A 268 3.28 20.44 -3.83
C GLU A 268 2.35 20.88 -2.70
N ASP A 269 1.57 19.96 -2.11
CA ASP A 269 0.68 20.28 -0.99
C ASP A 269 1.48 20.77 0.24
N LEU A 270 2.65 20.18 0.49
CA LEU A 270 3.55 20.63 1.56
C LEU A 270 4.09 22.04 1.30
N ILE A 271 4.47 22.34 0.06
CA ILE A 271 4.90 23.69 -0.37
C ILE A 271 3.75 24.68 -0.14
N SER A 272 2.56 24.40 -0.64
CA SER A 272 1.38 25.27 -0.45
C SER A 272 1.04 25.47 1.04
N LEU A 273 1.14 24.43 1.87
CA LEU A 273 0.93 24.56 3.33
C LEU A 273 1.99 25.44 4.00
N LEU A 274 3.23 25.45 3.51
CA LEU A 274 4.28 26.32 4.00
C LEU A 274 4.11 27.76 3.52
N GLU A 275 3.64 27.99 2.30
CA GLU A 275 3.29 29.32 1.78
C GLU A 275 2.13 29.95 2.55
N LEU A 276 1.18 29.13 3.01
CA LEU A 276 0.06 29.54 3.86
C LEU A 276 0.43 29.59 5.35
N SER A 277 1.63 29.17 5.73
CA SER A 277 2.07 29.21 7.13
C SER A 277 2.34 30.65 7.57
N PRO A 278 2.14 30.95 8.87
CA PRO A 278 2.46 32.28 9.38
C PRO A 278 3.96 32.56 9.20
N ALA A 279 4.28 33.82 8.91
CA ALA A 279 5.67 34.28 8.78
C ALA A 279 6.44 34.13 10.10
N ASP A 280 5.74 34.37 11.21
CA ASP A 280 6.27 34.23 12.57
C ASP A 280 5.58 33.07 13.29
N GLY A 281 6.37 32.17 13.90
CA GLY A 281 5.87 31.05 14.71
C GLY A 281 5.95 29.68 14.02
N PRO A 282 5.29 28.65 14.57
CA PRO A 282 5.33 27.30 14.02
C PRO A 282 4.58 27.21 12.68
N SER A 283 5.11 26.42 11.74
CA SER A 283 4.45 26.19 10.46
C SER A 283 3.11 25.46 10.64
N LEU A 284 2.22 25.52 9.64
CA LEU A 284 1.00 24.71 9.63
C LEU A 284 1.32 23.22 9.69
N LEU A 285 2.45 22.78 9.14
CA LEU A 285 2.92 21.40 9.24
C LEU A 285 3.29 21.03 10.68
N ALA A 286 3.90 21.94 11.44
CA ALA A 286 4.17 21.70 12.86
C ALA A 286 2.86 21.63 13.68
N GLN A 287 1.86 22.45 13.35
CA GLN A 287 0.62 22.58 14.13
C GLN A 287 -0.46 21.54 13.78
N LYS A 288 -0.53 21.11 12.53
CA LYS A 288 -1.60 20.25 12.02
C LYS A 288 -1.59 18.89 12.71
N SER A 289 -2.77 18.30 12.90
CA SER A 289 -2.89 16.88 13.25
C SER A 289 -2.69 16.02 12.00
N PHE A 290 -1.85 14.98 12.11
CA PHE A 290 -1.64 13.98 11.06
C PHE A 290 -2.40 12.70 11.40
N THR A 291 -3.08 12.17 10.39
CA THR A 291 -3.74 10.87 10.48
C THR A 291 -2.96 9.89 9.63
N TYR A 292 -2.46 8.82 10.23
CA TYR A 292 -1.67 7.81 9.54
C TYR A 292 -2.00 6.40 10.03
N THR A 293 -1.51 5.38 9.33
CA THR A 293 -1.64 3.99 9.76
C THR A 293 -0.35 3.51 10.40
N LEU A 294 -0.46 2.81 11.53
CA LEU A 294 0.68 2.25 12.22
C LEU A 294 0.42 0.78 12.53
N GLY A 295 1.40 -0.08 12.25
CA GLY A 295 1.33 -1.48 12.63
C GLY A 295 1.47 -1.66 14.14
N ALA A 296 0.76 -2.61 14.73
CA ALA A 296 0.78 -2.89 16.17
C ALA A 296 2.18 -3.27 16.69
N GLU A 297 3.03 -3.85 15.83
CA GLU A 297 4.42 -4.19 16.15
C GLU A 297 5.40 -3.02 15.98
N HIS A 298 4.96 -1.90 15.43
CA HIS A 298 5.83 -0.74 15.24
C HIS A 298 6.23 -0.15 16.60
N LYS A 299 7.50 0.21 16.77
CA LYS A 299 8.02 0.68 18.08
C LYS A 299 7.38 1.97 18.60
N LEU A 300 6.83 2.79 17.71
CA LEU A 300 6.05 3.98 18.06
C LEU A 300 4.65 3.64 18.58
N PHE A 301 4.09 2.48 18.21
CA PHE A 301 2.69 2.14 18.49
C PHE A 301 2.35 2.16 19.99
N PRO A 302 3.14 1.53 20.89
CA PRO A 302 2.80 1.53 22.32
C PRO A 302 2.75 2.94 22.93
N VAL A 303 3.64 3.84 22.49
CA VAL A 303 3.72 5.18 23.09
C VAL A 303 2.60 6.10 22.58
N VAL A 304 2.20 6.01 21.31
CA VAL A 304 1.06 6.77 20.79
C VAL A 304 -0.29 6.19 21.24
N HIS A 305 -0.35 4.88 21.50
CA HIS A 305 -1.51 4.23 22.12
C HIS A 305 -1.70 4.71 23.55
N ALA A 306 -0.65 4.69 24.37
CA ALA A 306 -0.69 5.20 25.74
C ALA A 306 -1.08 6.68 25.83
N ALA A 307 -0.77 7.46 24.79
CA ALA A 307 -1.14 8.87 24.66
C ALA A 307 -2.59 9.08 24.16
N GLY A 308 -3.36 8.02 23.91
CA GLY A 308 -4.73 8.11 23.41
C GLY A 308 -4.85 8.58 21.96
N ALA A 309 -3.76 8.52 21.17
CA ALA A 309 -3.74 8.98 19.79
C ALA A 309 -4.20 7.92 18.78
N VAL A 310 -4.28 6.65 19.19
CA VAL A 310 -4.82 5.57 18.36
C VAL A 310 -6.35 5.69 18.33
N LEU A 311 -6.95 5.71 17.15
CA LEU A 311 -8.39 5.77 17.00
C LEU A 311 -9.03 4.41 17.33
N GLY A 312 -10.11 4.44 18.10
CA GLY A 312 -10.75 3.25 18.66
C GLY A 312 -10.13 2.82 19.99
N ASN A 313 -10.52 1.66 20.50
CA ASN A 313 -10.00 1.10 21.75
C ASN A 313 -9.36 -0.27 21.50
N PRO A 314 -8.23 -0.35 20.79
CA PRO A 314 -7.56 -1.63 20.63
C PRO A 314 -6.95 -2.05 21.97
N GLU A 315 -7.23 -3.28 22.37
CA GLU A 315 -6.46 -3.93 23.43
C GLU A 315 -5.03 -4.11 22.92
N LEU A 316 -4.04 -3.64 23.69
CA LEU A 316 -2.65 -3.92 23.35
C LEU A 316 -2.46 -5.44 23.30
N PRO A 317 -1.76 -5.98 22.29
CA PRO A 317 -1.41 -7.40 22.29
C PRO A 317 -0.69 -7.68 23.60
N THR A 318 -1.32 -8.43 24.50
CA THR A 318 -0.65 -8.90 25.69
C THR A 318 0.49 -9.79 25.21
N VAL A 319 1.71 -9.57 25.72
CA VAL A 319 2.80 -10.55 25.55
C VAL A 319 2.43 -11.75 26.43
N THR A 320 1.43 -12.52 26.01
CA THR A 320 1.03 -13.77 26.63
C THR A 320 1.56 -14.91 25.76
N LYS A 321 2.18 -15.90 26.41
CA LYS A 321 2.43 -17.20 25.79
C LYS A 321 1.13 -17.69 25.15
N PRO A 322 1.17 -18.31 23.96
CA PRO A 322 -0.04 -18.76 23.30
C PRO A 322 -0.71 -19.84 24.18
N GLU A 323 -1.81 -19.49 24.82
CA GLU A 323 -2.78 -20.46 25.31
C GLU A 323 -3.81 -20.74 24.21
N PRO A 324 -4.24 -21.99 24.04
CA PRO A 324 -5.21 -22.35 23.03
C PRO A 324 -6.59 -21.90 23.53
N ASN A 325 -7.23 -20.96 22.85
CA ASN A 325 -8.65 -20.73 23.13
C ASN A 325 -9.52 -20.65 21.88
N ALA A 326 -10.65 -21.32 22.03
CA ALA A 326 -11.58 -21.73 20.99
C ALA A 326 -12.34 -20.53 20.41
N ALA A 327 -12.36 -20.43 19.08
CA ALA A 327 -13.20 -19.49 18.37
C ALA A 327 -14.67 -19.98 18.42
N VAL A 328 -15.49 -19.28 19.21
CA VAL A 328 -16.94 -19.30 19.08
C VAL A 328 -17.30 -18.46 17.85
N VAL A 329 -17.77 -19.12 16.80
CA VAL A 329 -18.26 -18.47 15.59
C VAL A 329 -19.67 -17.95 15.86
N ALA A 330 -19.83 -16.63 15.94
CA ALA A 330 -21.12 -15.98 15.79
C ALA A 330 -21.40 -15.72 14.30
N PRO A 331 -22.56 -16.12 13.74
CA PRO A 331 -22.88 -15.87 12.35
C PRO A 331 -23.20 -14.38 12.13
N ILE A 332 -22.41 -13.72 11.29
CA ILE A 332 -22.71 -12.37 10.79
C ILE A 332 -23.58 -12.52 9.55
N ASN A 333 -24.90 -12.44 9.73
CA ASN A 333 -25.84 -11.90 8.75
C ASN A 333 -27.24 -11.79 9.39
N PRO A 334 -27.74 -10.58 9.73
CA PRO A 334 -29.17 -10.40 9.89
C PRO A 334 -29.81 -10.42 8.50
N SER A 335 -30.70 -11.40 8.27
CA SER A 335 -31.51 -11.49 7.05
C SER A 335 -32.35 -10.21 6.88
N LEU A 336 -32.20 -9.53 5.75
CA LEU A 336 -33.11 -8.46 5.34
C LEU A 336 -34.48 -9.08 4.99
N PRO A 337 -35.61 -8.51 5.46
CA PRO A 337 -36.93 -9.05 5.20
C PRO A 337 -37.31 -8.87 3.72
N THR A 338 -37.86 -9.94 3.14
CA THR A 338 -38.46 -9.95 1.81
C THR A 338 -39.78 -9.17 1.84
N PRO A 339 -40.07 -8.27 0.89
CA PRO A 339 -41.39 -7.65 0.84
C PRO A 339 -42.43 -8.67 0.38
N SER A 340 -43.46 -8.84 1.21
CA SER A 340 -44.68 -9.60 0.91
C SER A 340 -45.40 -8.98 -0.28
N ALA A 341 -45.90 -9.81 -1.19
CA ALA A 341 -46.84 -9.39 -2.22
C ALA A 341 -48.14 -8.94 -1.54
N GLU A 342 -48.38 -7.63 -1.51
CA GLU A 342 -49.70 -7.07 -1.21
C GLU A 342 -50.29 -6.41 -2.46
N THR A 343 -51.57 -6.74 -2.63
CA THR A 343 -52.52 -6.40 -3.67
C THR A 343 -52.64 -4.90 -3.97
N VAL A 344 -52.60 -4.54 -5.26
CA VAL A 344 -52.99 -3.22 -5.76
C VAL A 344 -54.53 -3.13 -5.81
N PRO A 345 -55.19 -2.11 -5.22
CA PRO A 345 -56.60 -1.85 -5.47
C PRO A 345 -56.81 -1.06 -6.77
N GLU A 346 -57.89 -1.41 -7.47
CA GLU A 346 -58.43 -0.73 -8.66
C GLU A 346 -58.96 0.69 -8.36
N ALA A 347 -59.02 1.49 -9.45
CA ALA A 347 -59.59 2.83 -9.66
C ALA A 347 -58.68 4.01 -9.25
N VAL A 348 -58.44 5.01 -10.10
CA VAL A 348 -59.43 5.87 -10.77
C VAL A 348 -58.95 6.35 -12.16
N LEU A 349 -59.87 6.33 -13.12
CA LEU A 349 -59.81 6.99 -14.43
C LEU A 349 -59.66 8.52 -14.31
N ALA A 350 -58.74 9.13 -15.07
CA ALA A 350 -59.02 10.32 -15.89
C ALA A 350 -57.80 10.75 -16.73
N ASP A 351 -58.06 10.84 -18.03
CA ASP A 351 -57.62 11.89 -18.95
C ASP A 351 -56.14 11.94 -19.38
N GLU A 352 -55.87 11.49 -20.61
CA GLU A 352 -54.88 12.11 -21.50
C GLU A 352 -55.15 11.71 -22.96
N THR A 353 -56.22 12.27 -23.52
CA THR A 353 -56.34 12.46 -24.98
C THR A 353 -55.77 13.81 -25.35
N ALA A 354 -54.64 13.79 -26.07
CA ALA A 354 -53.98 14.85 -26.87
C ALA A 354 -52.49 14.85 -26.52
N THR A 355 -51.55 14.47 -27.39
CA THR A 355 -51.20 15.23 -28.58
C THR A 355 -50.16 14.41 -29.35
N ARG A 356 -50.57 13.70 -30.41
CA ARG A 356 -49.65 13.10 -31.38
C ARG A 356 -50.22 13.27 -32.78
N GLU A 357 -50.19 14.50 -33.24
CA GLU A 357 -50.22 14.81 -34.66
C GLU A 357 -49.66 16.24 -34.83
N VAL A 358 -49.10 16.53 -35.99
CA VAL A 358 -48.45 17.80 -36.39
C VAL A 358 -46.95 17.91 -36.04
N LYS A 359 -46.11 17.23 -36.83
CA LYS A 359 -45.06 17.88 -37.64
C LYS A 359 -44.29 16.86 -38.47
N ARG A 360 -44.92 16.40 -39.55
CA ARG A 360 -44.22 15.85 -40.71
C ARG A 360 -44.97 16.30 -41.96
N GLN A 361 -44.79 17.56 -42.33
CA GLN A 361 -44.97 18.08 -43.69
C GLN A 361 -44.68 19.59 -43.73
N ARG A 362 -43.58 19.94 -44.38
CA ARG A 362 -43.36 21.10 -45.27
C ARG A 362 -41.92 20.95 -45.80
N THR A 363 -41.68 20.12 -46.82
CA THR A 363 -41.50 20.52 -48.24
C THR A 363 -40.68 21.79 -48.42
N GLU A 364 -39.45 21.62 -48.92
CA GLU A 364 -39.07 21.88 -50.32
C GLU A 364 -37.94 20.92 -50.73
#